data_AF-A0A2E2APH6-F1
#
_entry.id   AF-A0A2E2APH6-F1
#
_cell.length_a   1.000
_cell.length_b   1.000
_cell.length_c   1.000
_cell.angle_alpha   90.00
_cell.angle_beta   90.00
_cell.angle_gamma   90.00
#
_symmetry.space_group_name_H-M   'P 1'
#
loop_
_entity.id
_entity.type
_entity.pdbx_description
1 polymer ?
#
loop_
_entity_poly.entity_id
_entity_poly.type
_entity_poly.pdbx_seq_one_letter_code
_entity_poly.pdbx_strand_id
1 'polypeptide(L)'
;MAKINIIKIGGSLLSTNGYASSVLRYVDSLSGDLNVFLCGGGLPVQRIREDQRQFNLSEAECHHNSLVTMDRNTRNFCWQAGIPVVKSWEFVAEQIQKGGGTLSSVGFEVTNFVMQDEHQLPAPHLPANWNTTSDSIAARIAFLLEANLYLLKSAPP
;
A
#
# COMPACT_ATOMS: atom_id res chain seq x y z
N MET A 1 12.62 2.39 -19.36
CA MET A 1 11.43 2.70 -18.54
C MET A 1 11.91 3.08 -17.15
N ALA A 2 11.17 3.95 -16.45
CA ALA A 2 11.51 4.31 -15.08
C ALA A 2 11.47 3.08 -14.17
N LYS A 3 12.47 2.92 -13.31
CA LYS A 3 12.55 1.81 -12.35
C LYS A 3 11.72 2.14 -11.12
N ILE A 4 10.57 1.48 -10.98
CA ILE A 4 9.64 1.73 -9.88
C ILE A 4 9.80 0.67 -8.81
N ASN A 5 9.69 1.09 -7.56
CA ASN A 5 9.67 0.21 -6.41
C ASN A 5 8.35 0.38 -5.66
N ILE A 6 7.59 -0.70 -5.51
CA ILE A 6 6.45 -0.78 -4.60
C ILE A 6 6.96 -1.23 -3.23
N ILE A 7 6.91 -0.33 -2.26
CA ILE A 7 7.36 -0.56 -0.90
C ILE A 7 6.14 -0.80 -0.02
N LYS A 8 5.86 -2.06 0.29
CA LYS A 8 4.79 -2.43 1.20
C LYS A 8 5.34 -2.56 2.61
N ILE A 9 4.80 -1.76 3.54
CA ILE A 9 5.15 -1.80 4.95
C ILE A 9 4.15 -2.70 5.70
N GLY A 10 4.63 -3.76 6.33
CA GLY A 10 3.81 -4.64 7.16
C GLY A 10 3.16 -3.89 8.31
N GLY A 11 1.86 -4.10 8.52
CA GLY A 11 1.11 -3.40 9.57
C GLY A 11 1.62 -3.65 10.99
N SER A 12 2.28 -4.79 11.24
CA SER A 12 2.96 -5.09 12.50
C SER A 12 4.22 -4.25 12.73
N LEU A 13 4.86 -3.74 11.68
CA LEU A 13 6.02 -2.85 11.81
C LEU A 13 5.63 -1.47 12.32
N LEU A 14 4.38 -1.05 12.11
CA LEU A 14 3.91 0.30 12.45
C LEU A 14 3.90 0.57 13.97
N SER A 15 3.89 -0.48 14.80
CA SER A 15 4.01 -0.38 16.26
C SER A 15 5.46 -0.49 16.76
N THR A 16 6.44 -0.62 15.85
CA THR A 16 7.85 -0.75 16.22
C THR A 16 8.48 0.64 16.32
N ASN A 17 9.15 0.93 17.44
CA ASN A 17 9.84 2.21 17.61
C ASN A 17 10.91 2.41 16.52
N GLY A 18 10.93 3.60 15.91
CA GLY A 18 11.90 3.92 14.86
C GLY A 18 11.69 3.18 13.52
N TYR A 19 10.52 2.56 13.30
CA TYR A 19 10.24 1.86 12.04
C TYR A 19 10.39 2.77 10.83
N ALA A 20 9.85 4.00 10.89
CA ALA A 20 9.86 4.93 9.75
C ALA A 20 11.28 5.24 9.29
N SER A 21 12.17 5.62 10.22
CA SER A 21 13.57 5.90 9.91
C SER A 21 14.31 4.68 9.38
N SER A 22 13.97 3.48 9.86
CA SER A 22 14.59 2.23 9.41
C SER A 22 14.12 1.84 8.00
N VAL A 23 12.85 2.05 7.69
CA VAL A 23 12.30 1.89 6.33
C VAL A 23 12.97 2.85 5.36
N LEU A 24 13.09 4.13 5.72
CA LEU A 24 13.71 5.14 4.85
C LEU A 24 15.17 4.80 4.55
N ARG A 25 15.97 4.45 5.57
CA ARG A 25 17.36 4.01 5.36
C ARG A 25 17.48 2.79 4.43
N TYR A 26 16.53 1.86 4.53
CA TYR A 26 16.50 0.71 3.62
C TYR A 26 16.15 1.16 2.19
N VAL A 27 15.14 2.01 2.03
CA VAL A 27 14.72 2.50 0.70
C VAL A 27 15.81 3.35 0.04
N ASP A 28 16.57 4.14 0.80
CA ASP A 28 17.72 4.90 0.29
C ASP A 28 18.83 4.01 -0.28
N SER A 29 18.87 2.73 0.12
CA SER A 29 19.81 1.75 -0.43
C SER A 29 19.33 1.10 -1.74
N LEU A 30 18.06 1.31 -2.11
CA LEU A 30 17.47 0.75 -3.32
C LEU A 30 17.73 1.67 -4.51
N SER A 31 18.10 1.08 -5.64
CA SER A 31 18.04 1.80 -6.92
C SER A 31 16.58 1.91 -7.37
N GLY A 32 16.14 3.10 -7.78
CA GLY A 32 14.83 3.32 -8.39
C GLY A 32 14.59 4.80 -8.65
N ASP A 33 13.78 5.09 -9.66
CA ASP A 33 13.38 6.46 -10.02
C ASP A 33 12.18 6.92 -9.17
N LEU A 34 11.32 5.99 -8.75
CA LEU A 34 10.13 6.27 -7.94
C LEU A 34 9.87 5.16 -6.92
N ASN A 35 9.73 5.53 -5.65
CA ASN A 35 9.26 4.64 -4.59
C ASN A 35 7.79 4.93 -4.25
N VAL A 36 6.93 3.92 -4.40
CA VAL A 36 5.50 4.00 -4.05
C VAL A 36 5.28 3.24 -2.75
N PHE A 37 4.86 3.95 -1.71
CA PHE A 37 4.64 3.38 -0.38
C PHE A 37 3.17 3.06 -0.14
N LEU A 38 2.92 1.89 0.44
CA LEU A 38 1.63 1.57 1.05
C LEU A 38 1.80 0.76 2.33
N CYS A 39 0.99 1.06 3.34
CA CYS A 39 1.01 0.38 4.62
C CYS A 39 -0.08 -0.69 4.73
N GLY A 40 0.23 -1.79 5.40
CA GLY A 40 -0.76 -2.78 5.81
C GLY A 40 -1.66 -2.26 6.94
N GLY A 41 -2.72 -3.02 7.24
CA GLY A 41 -3.74 -2.64 8.21
C GLY A 41 -3.32 -2.66 9.68
N GLY A 42 -2.42 -3.57 10.06
CA GLY A 42 -1.90 -3.68 11.43
C GLY A 42 -2.97 -4.09 12.47
N LEU A 43 -2.70 -3.79 13.74
CA LEU A 43 -3.61 -4.09 14.86
C LEU A 43 -5.04 -3.54 14.66
N PRO A 44 -5.25 -2.33 14.09
CA PRO A 44 -6.62 -1.86 13.86
C PRO A 44 -7.44 -2.74 12.90
N VAL A 45 -6.83 -3.33 11.86
CA VAL A 45 -7.55 -4.28 10.97
C VAL A 45 -7.81 -5.62 11.64
N GLN A 46 -6.95 -6.05 12.57
CA GLN A 46 -7.24 -7.24 13.38
C GLN A 46 -8.49 -7.03 14.23
N ARG A 47 -8.66 -5.85 14.83
CA ARG A 47 -9.88 -5.49 15.58
C ARG A 47 -11.13 -5.48 14.70
N ILE A 48 -11.06 -4.92 13.48
CA ILE A 48 -12.17 -4.98 12.51
C ILE A 48 -12.60 -6.43 12.24
N ARG A 49 -11.63 -7.35 12.14
CA ARG A 49 -11.91 -8.78 11.93
C ARG A 49 -12.52 -9.45 13.16
N GLU A 50 -12.11 -9.05 14.35
CA GLU A 50 -12.71 -9.51 15.61
C GLU A 50 -14.16 -9.03 15.73
N ASP A 51 -14.40 -7.74 15.49
CA ASP A 51 -15.72 -7.12 15.49
C ASP A 51 -16.65 -7.78 14.46
N GLN A 52 -16.15 -8.10 13.26
CA GLN A 52 -16.93 -8.82 12.26
C GLN A 52 -17.48 -10.14 12.82
N ARG A 53 -16.64 -10.92 13.50
CA ARG A 53 -17.04 -12.22 14.07
C ARG A 53 -17.97 -12.04 15.25
N GLN A 54 -17.71 -11.04 16.10
CA GLN A 54 -18.49 -10.78 17.30
C GLN A 54 -19.89 -10.25 17.00
N PHE A 55 -20.01 -9.36 16.02
CA PHE A 55 -21.26 -8.66 15.71
C PHE A 55 -21.90 -9.10 14.38
N ASN A 56 -21.33 -10.11 13.72
CA ASN A 56 -21.79 -10.61 12.42
C ASN A 56 -21.90 -9.50 11.36
N LEU A 57 -20.88 -8.64 11.28
CA LEU A 57 -20.84 -7.53 10.32
C LEU A 57 -20.61 -8.04 8.90
N SER A 58 -21.04 -7.24 7.92
CA SER A 58 -20.81 -7.52 6.50
C SER A 58 -19.32 -7.62 6.18
N GLU A 59 -18.91 -8.70 5.49
CA GLU A 59 -17.52 -8.86 5.04
C GLU A 59 -17.10 -7.71 4.12
N ALA A 60 -17.98 -7.27 3.22
CA ALA A 60 -17.68 -6.17 2.29
C ALA A 60 -17.42 -4.86 3.04
N GLU A 61 -18.20 -4.58 4.10
CA GLU A 61 -18.01 -3.39 4.93
C GLU A 61 -16.70 -3.47 5.73
N CYS A 62 -16.41 -4.61 6.34
CA CYS A 62 -15.15 -4.83 7.06
C CYS A 62 -13.93 -4.76 6.13
N HIS A 63 -14.03 -5.28 4.90
CA HIS A 63 -13.00 -5.15 3.89
C HIS A 63 -12.76 -3.69 3.51
N HIS A 64 -13.82 -2.92 3.23
CA HIS A 64 -13.72 -1.48 2.95
C HIS A 64 -13.07 -0.71 4.12
N ASN A 65 -13.53 -0.95 5.35
CA ASN A 65 -12.96 -0.32 6.56
C ASN A 65 -11.47 -0.68 6.76
N SER A 66 -11.07 -1.86 6.31
CA SER A 66 -9.67 -2.28 6.32
C SER A 66 -8.82 -1.52 5.31
N LEU A 67 -9.34 -1.24 4.11
CA LEU A 67 -8.67 -0.39 3.11
C LEU A 67 -8.51 1.04 3.61
N VAL A 68 -9.56 1.63 4.19
CA VAL A 68 -9.51 2.96 4.79
C VAL A 68 -8.46 3.03 5.91
N THR A 69 -8.32 1.96 6.67
CA THR A 69 -7.29 1.84 7.71
C THR A 69 -5.88 1.78 7.10
N MET A 70 -5.69 1.05 6.01
CA MET A 70 -4.41 1.04 5.27
C MET A 70 -4.05 2.44 4.76
N ASP A 71 -5.01 3.20 4.25
CA ASP A 71 -4.79 4.57 3.80
C ASP A 71 -4.38 5.49 4.96
N ARG A 72 -5.03 5.35 6.12
CA ARG A 72 -4.65 6.08 7.35
C ARG A 72 -3.20 5.76 7.74
N ASN A 73 -2.83 4.50 7.73
CA ASN A 73 -1.47 4.08 8.07
C ASN A 73 -0.44 4.63 7.06
N THR A 74 -0.78 4.61 5.77
CA THR A 74 0.07 5.16 4.70
C THR A 74 0.27 6.66 4.88
N ARG A 75 -0.81 7.41 5.13
CA ARG A 75 -0.72 8.85 5.45
C ARG A 75 0.16 9.13 6.66
N ASN A 76 0.01 8.36 7.73
CA ASN A 76 0.80 8.55 8.95
C ASN A 76 2.29 8.33 8.71
N PHE A 77 2.66 7.26 8.00
CA PHE A 77 4.05 7.03 7.62
C PHE A 77 4.59 8.15 6.74
N CYS A 78 3.85 8.53 5.69
CA CYS A 78 4.30 9.56 4.75
C CYS A 78 4.41 10.94 5.41
N TRP A 79 3.52 11.28 6.35
CA TRP A 79 3.64 12.49 7.16
C TRP A 79 4.95 12.51 7.97
N GLN A 80 5.28 11.41 8.65
CA GLN A 80 6.53 11.28 9.41
C GLN A 80 7.77 11.34 8.51
N ALA A 81 7.65 10.89 7.26
CA ALA A 81 8.72 10.84 6.29
C ALA A 81 8.86 12.11 5.42
N GLY A 82 7.91 13.06 5.51
CA GLY A 82 7.86 14.20 4.59
C GLY A 82 7.56 13.82 3.13
N ILE A 83 6.88 12.70 2.91
CA ILE A 83 6.53 12.16 1.59
C ILE A 83 5.10 12.59 1.23
N PRO A 84 4.84 13.08 0.00
CA PRO A 84 3.49 13.40 -0.43
C PRO A 84 2.62 12.15 -0.59
N VAL A 85 1.31 12.30 -0.41
CA VAL A 85 0.34 11.20 -0.56
C VAL A 85 -0.60 11.51 -1.71
N VAL A 86 -0.89 10.50 -2.53
CA VAL A 86 -1.80 10.57 -3.67
C VAL A 86 -2.88 9.50 -3.58
N LYS A 87 -4.01 9.76 -4.23
CA LYS A 87 -5.20 8.89 -4.17
C LYS A 87 -5.69 8.44 -5.55
N SER A 88 -5.19 9.08 -6.61
CA SER A 88 -5.57 8.80 -7.99
C SER A 88 -4.58 7.82 -8.59
N TRP A 89 -5.10 6.73 -9.12
CA TRP A 89 -4.33 5.77 -9.88
C TRP A 89 -3.71 6.42 -11.13
N GLU A 90 -4.48 7.26 -11.82
CA GLU A 90 -4.05 7.98 -13.03
C GLU A 90 -2.81 8.84 -12.73
N PHE A 91 -2.80 9.53 -11.60
CA PHE A 91 -1.64 10.31 -11.19
C PHE A 91 -0.39 9.44 -11.04
N VAL A 92 -0.50 8.28 -10.37
CA VAL A 92 0.62 7.34 -10.20
C VAL A 92 1.10 6.82 -11.55
N ALA A 93 0.18 6.39 -12.41
CA ALA A 93 0.49 5.89 -13.75
C ALA A 93 1.15 6.98 -14.64
N GLU A 94 0.71 8.23 -14.54
CA GLU A 94 1.30 9.35 -15.27
C GLU A 94 2.74 9.68 -14.82
N GLN A 95 3.01 9.67 -13.51
CA GLN A 95 4.38 9.91 -13.01
C GLN A 95 5.37 8.87 -13.55
N ILE A 96 4.87 7.66 -13.76
CA ILE A 96 5.62 6.53 -14.31
C ILE A 96 5.86 6.71 -15.80
N GLN A 97 4.82 7.04 -16.58
CA GLN A 97 4.95 7.29 -18.02
C GLN A 97 5.90 8.46 -18.32
N LYS A 98 5.91 9.48 -17.47
CA LYS A 98 6.81 10.64 -17.59
C LYS A 98 8.27 10.34 -17.21
N GLY A 99 8.59 9.10 -16.83
CA GLY A 99 9.96 8.67 -16.59
C GLY A 99 10.48 8.95 -15.17
N GLY A 100 9.59 9.07 -14.19
CA GLY A 100 9.95 9.62 -12.88
C GLY A 100 9.86 11.13 -12.94
N GLY A 101 8.73 11.69 -12.51
CA GLY A 101 8.53 13.14 -12.43
C GLY A 101 9.39 13.78 -11.34
N THR A 102 8.99 14.96 -10.85
CA THR A 102 9.70 15.72 -9.80
C THR A 102 9.81 14.97 -8.47
N LEU A 103 9.11 13.85 -8.29
CA LEU A 103 9.02 13.10 -7.04
C LEU A 103 9.80 11.79 -7.12
N SER A 104 10.71 11.57 -6.19
CA SER A 104 11.40 10.29 -5.99
C SER A 104 10.63 9.32 -5.10
N SER A 105 9.60 9.80 -4.40
CA SER A 105 8.80 9.02 -3.44
C SER A 105 7.38 9.55 -3.30
N VAL A 106 6.41 8.64 -3.17
CA VAL A 106 5.00 8.96 -2.98
C VAL A 106 4.31 7.88 -2.13
N GLY A 107 3.41 8.28 -1.24
CA GLY A 107 2.46 7.37 -0.59
C GLY A 107 1.21 7.20 -1.44
N PHE A 108 0.70 5.98 -1.55
CA PHE A 108 -0.52 5.69 -2.31
C PHE A 108 -1.65 5.20 -1.41
N GLU A 109 -2.76 5.95 -1.41
CA GLU A 109 -4.02 5.49 -0.82
C GLU A 109 -4.68 4.50 -1.78
N VAL A 110 -4.91 3.29 -1.30
CA VAL A 110 -5.36 2.16 -2.12
C VAL A 110 -6.87 1.97 -2.12
N THR A 111 -7.63 2.66 -1.25
CA THR A 111 -9.08 2.45 -1.18
C THR A 111 -9.75 2.75 -2.52
N ASN A 112 -9.48 3.91 -3.13
CA ASN A 112 -10.07 4.26 -4.41
C ASN A 112 -9.65 3.28 -5.50
N PHE A 113 -8.36 2.96 -5.56
CA PHE A 113 -7.83 1.98 -6.48
C PHE A 113 -8.57 0.63 -6.40
N VAL A 114 -8.64 0.03 -5.21
CA VAL A 114 -9.27 -1.29 -5.03
C VAL A 114 -10.77 -1.24 -5.28
N MET A 115 -11.45 -0.15 -4.92
CA MET A 115 -12.91 -0.06 -5.00
C MET A 115 -13.43 0.42 -6.37
N GLN A 116 -12.63 1.18 -7.14
CA GLN A 116 -13.11 1.93 -8.31
C GLN A 116 -12.25 1.72 -9.56
N ASP A 117 -10.95 1.59 -9.43
CA ASP A 117 -10.06 1.63 -10.60
C ASP A 117 -9.67 0.20 -11.04
N GLU A 118 -9.37 -0.68 -10.08
CA GLU A 118 -8.76 -1.99 -10.29
C GLU A 118 -9.55 -2.90 -11.24
N HIS A 119 -10.89 -2.85 -11.17
CA HIS A 119 -11.78 -3.66 -12.00
C HIS A 119 -11.79 -3.23 -13.47
N GLN A 120 -11.33 -2.02 -13.78
CA GLN A 120 -11.24 -1.49 -15.15
C GLN A 120 -9.89 -1.85 -15.80
N LEU A 121 -8.94 -2.40 -15.02
CA LEU A 121 -7.59 -2.72 -15.47
C LEU A 121 -7.48 -4.18 -15.91
N PRO A 122 -6.45 -4.56 -16.70
CA PRO A 122 -6.30 -5.93 -17.20
C PRO A 122 -6.28 -6.98 -16.08
N ALA A 123 -6.95 -8.12 -16.29
CA ALA A 123 -7.00 -9.24 -15.33
C ALA A 123 -5.59 -9.76 -14.93
N PRO A 124 -5.43 -10.44 -13.76
CA PRO A 124 -6.47 -10.86 -12.82
C PRO A 124 -6.89 -9.77 -11.83
N HIS A 125 -8.17 -9.80 -11.42
CA HIS A 125 -8.72 -8.85 -10.45
C HIS A 125 -8.57 -9.30 -9.00
N LEU A 126 -8.56 -8.33 -8.08
CA LEU A 126 -8.55 -8.61 -6.65
C LEU A 126 -9.96 -9.04 -6.17
N PRO A 127 -10.10 -10.16 -5.43
CA PRO A 127 -11.36 -10.51 -4.80
C PRO A 127 -11.81 -9.44 -3.79
N ALA A 128 -13.09 -9.06 -3.76
CA ALA A 128 -13.62 -8.11 -2.78
C ALA A 128 -13.92 -8.77 -1.42
N ASN A 129 -12.95 -9.51 -0.86
CA ASN A 129 -13.11 -10.28 0.38
C ASN A 129 -11.76 -10.42 1.12
N TRP A 130 -11.74 -11.14 2.25
CA TRP A 130 -10.52 -11.27 3.07
C TRP A 130 -9.31 -11.96 2.39
N ASN A 131 -9.50 -12.59 1.24
CA ASN A 131 -8.37 -13.12 0.45
C ASN A 131 -7.53 -11.99 -0.17
N THR A 132 -8.11 -10.79 -0.32
CA THR A 132 -7.36 -9.59 -0.68
C THR A 132 -6.69 -9.02 0.55
N THR A 133 -5.38 -9.19 0.60
CA THR A 133 -4.54 -8.65 1.67
C THR A 133 -3.78 -7.42 1.19
N SER A 134 -3.18 -6.67 2.11
CA SER A 134 -2.24 -5.61 1.76
C SER A 134 -1.08 -6.08 0.88
N ASP A 135 -0.67 -7.36 0.97
CA ASP A 135 0.37 -7.90 0.10
C ASP A 135 -0.18 -8.17 -1.30
N SER A 136 -1.40 -8.71 -1.40
CA SER A 136 -2.08 -8.93 -2.69
C SER A 136 -2.29 -7.62 -3.44
N ILE A 137 -2.70 -6.56 -2.73
CA ILE A 137 -2.84 -5.21 -3.30
C ILE A 137 -1.49 -4.68 -3.80
N ALA A 138 -0.43 -4.80 -2.99
CA ALA A 138 0.91 -4.37 -3.39
C ALA A 138 1.41 -5.13 -4.64
N ALA A 139 1.19 -6.45 -4.67
CA ALA A 139 1.56 -7.29 -5.80
C ALA A 139 0.76 -6.93 -7.06
N ARG A 140 -0.53 -6.62 -6.91
CA ARG A 140 -1.39 -6.17 -8.02
C ARG A 140 -0.89 -4.85 -8.61
N ILE A 141 -0.59 -3.87 -7.76
CA ILE A 141 -0.04 -2.58 -8.19
C ILE A 141 1.33 -2.79 -8.87
N ALA A 142 2.21 -3.62 -8.29
CA ALA A 142 3.52 -3.89 -8.86
C ALA A 142 3.41 -4.56 -10.23
N PHE A 143 2.48 -5.50 -10.41
CA PHE A 143 2.21 -6.14 -11.69
C PHE A 143 1.75 -5.15 -12.75
N LEU A 144 0.76 -4.30 -12.42
CA LEU A 144 0.21 -3.30 -13.35
C LEU A 144 1.23 -2.24 -13.79
N LEU A 145 2.25 -1.99 -12.97
CA LEU A 145 3.29 -0.99 -13.22
C LEU A 145 4.62 -1.59 -13.66
N GLU A 146 4.71 -2.92 -13.85
CA GLU A 146 5.95 -3.64 -14.12
C GLU A 146 7.08 -3.27 -13.12
N ALA A 147 6.71 -3.10 -11.85
CA ALA A 147 7.57 -2.57 -10.80
C ALA A 147 8.20 -3.68 -9.94
N ASN A 148 9.30 -3.34 -9.26
CA ASN A 148 9.87 -4.20 -8.22
C ASN A 148 8.99 -4.15 -6.97
N LEU A 149 8.75 -5.29 -6.34
CA LEU A 149 7.97 -5.39 -5.11
C LEU A 149 8.87 -5.70 -3.91
N TYR A 150 8.79 -4.87 -2.88
CA TYR A 150 9.48 -5.08 -1.61
C TYR A 150 8.45 -5.19 -0.48
N LEU A 151 8.42 -6.35 0.18
CA LEU A 151 7.55 -6.62 1.32
C LEU A 151 8.34 -6.49 2.61
N LEU A 152 8.16 -5.40 3.34
CA LEU A 152 8.82 -5.19 4.63
C LEU A 152 7.98 -5.84 5.74
N LYS A 153 8.56 -6.82 6.44
CA LYS A 153 7.88 -7.65 7.43
C LYS A 153 8.61 -7.61 8.77
N SER A 154 7.88 -7.86 9.85
CA SER A 154 8.41 -7.97 11.22
C SER A 154 8.92 -9.37 11.56
N ALA A 155 8.98 -10.27 10.59
CA ALA A 155 9.33 -11.68 10.73
C ALA A 155 10.18 -12.12 9.52
N PRO A 156 11.04 -13.15 9.68
CA PRO A 156 11.79 -13.72 8.55
C PRO A 156 10.85 -14.31 7.48
N PRO A 157 11.36 -14.53 6.26
CA PRO A 157 10.61 -15.14 5.15
C PRO A 157 10.10 -16.55 5.47
#